data_AF-A0A3B9FM85-F1
#
_entry.id   AF-A0A3B9FM85-F1
#
_cell.length_a   1.000
_cell.length_b   1.000
_cell.length_c   1.000
_cell.angle_alpha   90.00
_cell.angle_beta   90.00
_cell.angle_gamma   90.00
#
_symmetry.space_group_name_H-M   'P 1'
#
loop_
_entity.id
_entity.type
_entity.pdbx_description
1 polymer ?
#
loop_
_entity_poly.entity_id
_entity_poly.type
_entity_poly.pdbx_seq_one_letter_code
_entity_poly.pdbx_strand_id
1 'polypeptide(L)' 'KAFAGHLLRYVSSRELQPGDTLEIERIVEKAKARDYRMKSLIREVVLSPSFSGIELSP' A
#
# COMPACT_ATOMS: atom_id res chain seq x y z
N LYS A 1 3.48 -5.83 -7.58
CA LYS A 1 2.01 -5.71 -7.48
C LYS A 1 1.41 -6.75 -6.52
N ALA A 2 1.56 -8.06 -6.78
CA ALA A 2 1.00 -9.13 -5.92
C ALA A 2 1.36 -8.99 -4.43
N PHE A 3 2.65 -8.81 -4.10
CA PHE A 3 3.09 -8.61 -2.72
C PHE A 3 2.46 -7.38 -2.04
N ALA A 4 2.40 -6.24 -2.72
CA ALA A 4 1.73 -5.05 -2.21
C ALA A 4 0.24 -5.31 -1.99
N GLY A 5 -0.43 -6.01 -2.91
CA GLY A 5 -1.82 -6.44 -2.75
C GLY A 5 -2.04 -7.35 -1.54
N HIS A 6 -1.15 -8.32 -1.29
CA HIS A 6 -1.21 -9.18 -0.11
C HIS A 6 -1.04 -8.39 1.20
N LEU A 7 -0.05 -7.49 1.25
CA LEU A 7 0.15 -6.63 2.41
C LEU A 7 -1.07 -5.75 2.67
N LEU A 8 -1.66 -5.17 1.63
CA LEU A 8 -2.89 -4.38 1.75
C LEU A 8 -4.03 -5.23 2.33
N ARG A 9 -4.30 -6.44 1.81
CA ARG A 9 -5.33 -7.31 2.41
C ARG A 9 -5.06 -7.60 3.90
N TYR A 10 -3.80 -7.91 4.22
CA TYR A 10 -3.40 -8.22 5.59
C TYR A 10 -3.61 -7.05 6.55
N VAL A 11 -3.13 -5.85 6.20
CA VAL A 11 -3.16 -4.70 7.12
C VAL A 11 -4.54 -4.04 7.25
N SER A 12 -5.49 -4.29 6.34
CA SER A 12 -6.85 -3.74 6.40
C SER A 12 -7.88 -4.72 6.90
N SER A 13 -7.55 -6.01 6.90
CA SER A 13 -8.53 -7.08 7.11
C SER A 13 -9.73 -7.01 6.14
N ARG A 14 -9.57 -6.41 4.95
CA ARG A 14 -10.61 -6.36 3.91
C ARG A 14 -10.14 -6.94 2.58
N GLU A 15 -11.11 -7.33 1.76
CA GLU A 15 -10.83 -7.69 0.37
C GLU A 15 -10.47 -6.46 -0.48
N LEU A 16 -9.60 -6.69 -1.48
CA LEU A 16 -9.30 -5.68 -2.47
C LEU A 16 -10.46 -5.56 -3.46
N GLN A 17 -10.90 -4.34 -3.67
CA GLN A 17 -11.88 -3.96 -4.66
C GLN A 17 -11.18 -3.53 -5.96
N PRO A 18 -11.87 -3.56 -7.11
CA PRO A 18 -11.28 -3.12 -8.38
C PRO A 18 -10.62 -1.72 -8.31
N GLY A 19 -11.18 -0.81 -7.51
CA GLY A 19 -10.65 0.54 -7.27
C GLY A 19 -9.30 0.59 -6.55
N ASP A 20 -8.90 -0.46 -5.81
CA ASP A 20 -7.61 -0.51 -5.10
C ASP A 20 -6.41 -0.70 -6.06
N THR A 21 -6.67 -1.07 -7.31
CA THR A 21 -5.64 -1.35 -8.32
C THR A 21 -4.74 -0.12 -8.55
N LEU A 22 -5.33 1.08 -8.64
CA LEU A 22 -4.58 2.32 -8.86
C LEU A 22 -3.63 2.62 -7.69
N GLU A 23 -4.07 2.33 -6.46
CA GLU A 23 -3.27 2.55 -5.27
C GLU A 23 -2.13 1.55 -5.16
N ILE A 24 -2.38 0.28 -5.52
CA ILE A 24 -1.34 -0.76 -5.62
C ILE A 24 -0.27 -0.34 -6.64
N GLU A 25 -0.68 0.20 -7.78
CA GLU A 25 0.25 0.71 -8.79
C GLU A 25 1.07 1.87 -8.25
N ARG A 26 0.43 2.85 -7.61
CA ARG A 26 1.10 4.00 -6.98
C ARG A 26 2.16 3.56 -5.95
N ILE A 27 1.84 2.59 -5.10
CA ILE A 27 2.77 2.02 -4.10
C ILE A 27 3.97 1.37 -4.78
N VAL A 28 3.73 0.58 -5.84
CA VAL A 28 4.79 -0.11 -6.57
C VAL A 28 5.70 0.88 -7.28
N GLU A 29 5.15 1.91 -7.94
CA GLU A 29 5.96 2.96 -8.58
C GLU A 29 6.80 3.74 -7.57
N LYS A 30 6.28 4.08 -6.39
CA LYS A 30 7.09 4.73 -5.34
C LYS A 30 8.19 3.82 -4.80
N ALA A 31 7.93 2.53 -4.70
CA ALA A 31 8.95 1.56 -4.29
C ALA A 31 10.04 1.36 -5.37
N LYS A 32 9.72 1.52 -6.66
CA LYS A 32 10.73 1.49 -7.75
C LYS A 32 11.82 2.51 -7.57
N ALA A 33 11.47 3.74 -7.19
CA ALA A 33 12.44 4.80 -6.91
C ALA A 33 13.43 4.44 -5.79
N ARG A 34 13.15 3.37 -5.04
CA ARG A 34 13.98 2.83 -3.95
C ARG A 34 14.42 1.39 -4.23
N ASP A 35 14.58 1.03 -5.51
CA ASP A 35 15.06 -0.27 -5.96
C ASP A 35 14.22 -1.45 -5.46
N TYR A 36 12.89 -1.28 -5.39
CA TYR A 36 11.93 -2.27 -4.92
C TYR A 36 12.23 -2.89 -3.55
N ARG A 37 13.06 -2.23 -2.71
CA ARG A 37 13.43 -2.80 -1.41
C ARG A 37 12.18 -3.15 -0.61
N MET A 38 12.16 -4.34 -0.03
CA MET A 38 11.04 -4.85 0.77
C MET A 38 10.58 -3.83 1.83
N LYS A 39 11.54 -3.19 2.51
CA LYS A 39 11.27 -2.13 3.50
C LYS A 39 10.57 -0.91 2.89
N SER A 40 10.89 -0.55 1.65
CA SER A 40 10.24 0.54 0.92
C SER A 40 8.80 0.16 0.57
N LEU A 41 8.55 -1.06 0.09
CA LEU A 41 7.19 -1.55 -0.18
C LEU A 41 6.31 -1.54 1.08
N ILE A 42 6.82 -2.10 2.18
CA ILE A 42 6.10 -2.09 3.47
C ILE A 42 5.80 -0.67 3.92
N ARG A 43 6.79 0.24 3.85
CA ARG A 43 6.61 1.65 4.21
C ARG A 43 5.52 2.32 3.36
N GLU A 44 5.56 2.17 2.04
CA GLU A 44 4.59 2.80 1.14
C GLU A 44 3.18 2.22 1.30
N VAL A 45 3.04 0.94 1.65
CA VAL A 45 1.75 0.34 2.02
C VAL A 45 1.21 0.95 3.31
N VAL A 46 2.04 1.06 4.37
CA VAL A 46 1.61 1.63 5.66
C VAL A 46 1.25 3.12 5.55
N LEU A 47 1.95 3.87 4.68
CA LEU A 47 1.69 5.29 4.44
C LEU A 47 0.58 5.56 3.42
N SER A 48 -0.08 4.53 2.88
CA SER A 48 -1.17 4.71 1.93
C SER A 48 -2.40 5.33 2.62
N PRO A 49 -2.93 6.47 2.13
CA PRO A 49 -4.13 7.09 2.70
C PRO A 49 -5.36 6.18 2.68
N SER A 50 -5.44 5.26 1.71
CA SER A 50 -6.48 4.24 1.61
C SER A 50 -6.45 3.23 2.77
N PHE A 51 -5.46 3.35 3.66
CA PHE A 51 -5.09 2.37 4.67
C PHE A 51 -4.70 2.95 6.02
N SER A 52 -4.37 4.23 6.10
CA SER A 52 -4.28 4.93 7.37
C SER A 52 -5.70 5.06 7.93
N GLY A 53 -6.15 4.04 8.67
CA GLY A 53 -7.22 4.20 9.68
C GLY A 53 -6.83 5.17 10.81
N ILE A 54 -5.65 5.78 10.70
CA ILE A 54 -5.27 6.99 11.42
C ILE A 54 -6.01 8.13 10.73
N GLU A 55 -7.22 8.44 11.19
CA GLU A 55 -7.64 9.83 11.19
C GLU A 55 -6.49 10.60 11.83
N LEU A 56 -5.74 11.36 11.00
CA LEU A 56 -4.90 12.41 11.53
C LEU A 56 -5.89 13.46 12.07
N SER A 57 -6.36 13.24 13.30
CA SER A 57 -6.89 14.32 14.11
C SER A 57 -5.82 15.43 14.07
N PRO A 58 -6.22 16.67 13.73
CA PRO A 58 -5.30 17.78 13.49
C PRO A 58 -4.39 18.09 14.68
#